data_AF-A0A2D9N3F9-F1
#
_entry.id   AF-A0A2D9N3F9-F1
#
_cell.length_a   1.000
_cell.length_b   1.000
_cell.length_c   1.000
_cell.angle_alpha   90.00
_cell.angle_beta   90.00
_cell.angle_gamma   90.00
#
_symmetry.space_group_name_H-M   'P 1'
#
loop_
_entity.id
_entity.type
_entity.pdbx_description
1 polymer ?
#
loop_
_entity_poly.entity_id
_entity_poly.type
_entity_poly.pdbx_seq_one_letter_code
_entity_poly.pdbx_strand_id
1 'polypeptide(L)'
;MKIKNWNMNTSKVRAWAENQPESDNLQAVLLSLTLGDNAATDELRSTYWTAIRSIGSTMPNFPKARRGRESTLTDNQEIVLATVEEKVAAAYASIPTEYHDILLSVIVPHGRTGGVYASIDDMVANYKKQAHNYIMQSLKDGRVALTDEGEFDLDKSGMLQITPRPTKDEDSEGGSEDE
;
A
#
# COMPACT_ATOMS: atom_id res chain seq x y z
N MET A 1 0.13 -5.99 23.03
CA MET A 1 0.18 -5.17 21.80
C MET A 1 -0.75 -3.98 21.97
N LYS A 2 -0.24 -2.75 21.89
CA LYS A 2 -1.01 -1.49 22.03
C LYS A 2 -2.05 -1.34 20.91
N ILE A 3 -3.15 -0.63 21.19
CA ILE A 3 -4.31 -0.53 20.29
C ILE A 3 -3.96 0.19 18.98
N LYS A 4 -3.11 1.22 19.07
CA LYS A 4 -2.58 1.94 17.92
C LYS A 4 -1.88 0.98 16.94
N ASN A 5 -0.97 0.15 17.47
CA ASN A 5 -0.25 -0.84 16.66
C ASN A 5 -1.20 -1.92 16.13
N TRP A 6 -2.22 -2.29 16.91
CA TRP A 6 -3.23 -3.25 16.47
C TRP A 6 -3.96 -2.73 15.24
N ASN A 7 -4.57 -1.54 15.32
CA ASN A 7 -5.32 -0.93 14.23
C ASN A 7 -4.48 -0.80 12.95
N MET A 8 -3.26 -0.27 13.06
CA MET A 8 -2.36 -0.09 11.91
C MET A 8 -2.02 -1.41 11.20
N ASN A 9 -1.76 -2.49 11.96
CA ASN A 9 -1.41 -3.77 11.37
C ASN A 9 -2.65 -4.51 10.84
N THR A 10 -3.77 -4.43 11.54
CA THR A 10 -5.01 -5.10 11.12
C THR A 10 -5.64 -4.46 9.90
N SER A 11 -5.56 -3.14 9.74
CA SER A 11 -6.01 -2.47 8.50
C SER A 11 -5.28 -2.97 7.25
N LYS A 12 -3.97 -3.23 7.35
CA LYS A 12 -3.19 -3.82 6.25
C LYS A 12 -3.64 -5.24 5.94
N VAL A 13 -3.91 -6.04 6.97
CA VAL A 13 -4.42 -7.40 6.81
C VAL A 13 -5.85 -7.41 6.23
N ARG A 14 -6.71 -6.46 6.61
CA ARG A 14 -8.07 -6.32 6.05
C ARG A 14 -8.03 -5.94 4.57
N ALA A 15 -7.24 -4.92 4.22
CA ALA A 15 -7.06 -4.51 2.82
C ALA A 15 -6.50 -5.65 1.94
N TRP A 16 -5.59 -6.45 2.49
CA TRP A 16 -5.09 -7.64 1.82
C TRP A 16 -6.17 -8.71 1.68
N ALA A 17 -6.92 -8.99 2.75
CA ALA A 17 -7.95 -10.03 2.81
C ALA A 17 -9.09 -9.82 1.80
N GLU A 18 -9.46 -8.56 1.52
CA GLU A 18 -10.47 -8.21 0.50
C GLU A 18 -10.11 -8.70 -0.92
N ASN A 19 -8.82 -8.89 -1.20
CA ASN A 19 -8.33 -9.29 -2.52
C ASN A 19 -7.94 -10.77 -2.58
N GLN A 20 -8.23 -11.56 -1.55
CA GLN A 20 -7.89 -12.98 -1.51
C GLN A 20 -9.10 -13.86 -1.87
N PRO A 21 -8.87 -15.03 -2.50
CA PRO A 21 -9.92 -16.02 -2.65
C PRO A 21 -10.35 -16.56 -1.27
N GLU A 22 -11.63 -16.88 -1.14
CA GLU A 22 -12.14 -17.50 0.08
C GLU A 22 -11.41 -18.81 0.39
N SER A 23 -10.97 -18.96 1.64
CA SER A 23 -10.32 -20.17 2.15
C SER A 23 -10.48 -20.27 3.66
N ASP A 24 -10.35 -21.48 4.21
CA ASP A 24 -10.41 -21.72 5.66
C ASP A 24 -9.36 -20.90 6.42
N ASN A 25 -8.17 -20.76 5.84
CA ASN A 25 -7.10 -19.94 6.40
C ASN A 25 -7.48 -18.46 6.45
N LEU A 26 -8.10 -17.94 5.39
CA LEU A 26 -8.59 -16.57 5.35
C LEU A 26 -9.70 -16.34 6.39
N GLN A 27 -10.66 -17.26 6.50
CA GLN A 27 -11.71 -17.18 7.52
C GLN A 27 -11.15 -17.21 8.95
N ALA A 28 -10.14 -18.04 9.20
CA ALA A 28 -9.47 -18.10 10.50
C ALA A 28 -8.72 -16.79 10.83
N VAL A 29 -8.10 -16.14 9.84
CA VAL A 29 -7.49 -14.81 9.99
C VAL A 29 -8.56 -13.76 10.29
N LEU A 30 -9.66 -13.73 9.54
CA LEU A 30 -10.76 -12.77 9.74
C LEU A 30 -11.42 -12.94 11.12
N LEU A 31 -11.66 -14.17 11.57
CA LEU A 31 -12.17 -14.44 12.92
C LEU A 31 -11.19 -13.91 13.99
N SER A 32 -9.89 -14.15 13.81
CA SER A 32 -8.88 -13.68 14.74
C SER A 32 -8.78 -12.15 14.79
N LEU A 33 -9.04 -11.47 13.66
CA LEU A 33 -9.17 -10.00 13.62
C LEU A 33 -10.36 -9.55 14.45
N THR A 34 -11.54 -10.14 14.24
CA THR A 34 -12.77 -9.79 15.00
C THR A 34 -12.58 -10.01 16.51
N LEU A 35 -11.93 -11.11 16.91
CA LEU A 35 -11.66 -11.39 18.32
C LEU A 35 -10.68 -10.38 18.94
N GLY A 36 -9.67 -9.95 18.18
CA GLY A 36 -8.71 -8.97 18.67
C GLY A 36 -9.21 -7.53 18.67
N ASP A 37 -10.16 -7.17 17.80
CA ASP A 37 -10.85 -5.88 17.85
C ASP A 37 -11.66 -5.72 19.15
N ASN A 38 -12.21 -6.82 19.66
CA ASN A 38 -12.99 -6.87 20.90
C ASN A 38 -12.16 -7.22 22.14
N ALA A 39 -10.83 -7.33 22.00
CA ALA A 39 -9.97 -7.76 23.10
C ALA A 39 -9.80 -6.67 24.17
N ALA A 40 -10.15 -7.01 25.41
CA ALA A 40 -10.11 -6.10 26.56
C ALA A 40 -8.68 -5.71 27.01
N THR A 41 -7.67 -6.50 26.64
CA THR A 41 -6.28 -6.28 27.09
C THR A 41 -5.29 -6.29 25.93
N ASP A 42 -4.18 -5.58 26.13
CA ASP A 42 -3.04 -5.60 25.21
C ASP A 42 -2.46 -7.01 25.04
N GLU A 43 -2.49 -7.85 26.08
CA GLU A 43 -2.02 -9.23 26.04
C GLU A 43 -2.87 -10.09 25.10
N LEU A 44 -4.19 -10.02 25.24
CA LEU A 44 -5.12 -10.72 24.35
C LEU A 44 -4.92 -10.29 22.89
N ARG A 45 -4.79 -8.98 22.62
CA ARG A 45 -4.44 -8.48 21.26
C ARG A 45 -3.13 -9.05 20.76
N SER A 46 -2.14 -9.23 21.62
CA SER A 46 -0.86 -9.85 21.25
C SER A 46 -1.00 -11.32 20.88
N THR A 47 -1.85 -12.06 21.60
CA THR A 47 -2.16 -13.47 21.32
C THR A 47 -2.87 -13.60 19.97
N TYR A 48 -3.91 -12.82 19.73
CA TYR A 48 -4.61 -12.82 18.44
C TYR A 48 -3.71 -12.40 17.28
N TRP A 49 -2.84 -11.39 17.49
CA TRP A 49 -1.86 -11.00 16.48
C TRP A 49 -0.86 -12.12 16.16
N THR A 50 -0.49 -12.92 17.15
CA THR A 50 0.40 -14.07 16.96
C THR A 50 -0.30 -15.17 16.17
N ALA A 51 -1.57 -15.44 16.44
CA ALA A 51 -2.38 -16.38 15.66
C ALA A 51 -2.53 -15.91 14.20
N ILE A 52 -2.88 -14.65 13.99
CA ILE A 52 -2.99 -14.02 12.66
C ILE A 52 -1.68 -14.20 11.88
N ARG A 53 -0.52 -13.91 12.49
CA ARG A 53 0.77 -14.08 11.82
C ARG A 53 1.10 -15.54 11.54
N SER A 54 0.79 -16.45 12.45
CA SER A 54 1.06 -17.88 12.27
C SER A 54 0.28 -18.43 11.07
N ILE A 55 -1.02 -18.13 10.99
CA ILE A 55 -1.89 -18.57 9.90
C ILE A 55 -1.54 -17.82 8.62
N GLY A 56 -1.45 -16.48 8.69
CA GLY A 56 -1.16 -15.63 7.54
C GLY A 56 0.18 -15.92 6.87
N SER A 57 1.20 -16.31 7.63
CA SER A 57 2.54 -16.60 7.07
C SER A 57 2.57 -17.76 6.08
N THR A 58 1.55 -18.64 6.08
CA THR A 58 1.43 -19.73 5.11
C THR A 58 0.75 -19.29 3.81
N MET A 59 0.14 -18.10 3.78
CA MET A 59 -0.54 -17.55 2.62
C MET A 59 0.40 -16.65 1.80
N PRO A 60 0.34 -16.71 0.46
CA PRO A 60 1.19 -15.89 -0.39
C PRO A 60 0.89 -14.41 -0.19
N ASN A 61 1.94 -13.58 -0.27
CA ASN A 61 1.85 -12.12 -0.18
C ASN A 61 1.24 -11.56 1.12
N PHE A 62 1.19 -12.36 2.19
CA PHE A 62 0.65 -11.92 3.47
C PHE A 62 1.39 -10.68 4.04
N PRO A 63 0.68 -9.64 4.53
CA PRO A 63 1.28 -8.43 5.05
C PRO A 63 2.18 -8.69 6.25
N LYS A 64 3.46 -8.31 6.13
CA LYS A 64 4.41 -8.41 7.24
C LYS A 64 4.32 -7.15 8.10
N ALA A 65 4.19 -7.32 9.41
CA ALA A 65 4.33 -6.20 10.34
C ALA A 65 5.69 -5.51 10.15
N ARG A 66 5.67 -4.18 10.08
CA ARG A 66 6.86 -3.36 9.88
C ARG A 66 7.81 -3.54 11.07
N ARG A 67 9.05 -3.97 10.82
CA ARG A 67 10.16 -3.93 11.78
C ARG A 67 11.02 -2.71 11.48
N GLY A 68 11.09 -1.72 12.37
CA GLY A 68 11.96 -0.55 12.20
C GLY A 68 11.40 0.75 12.75
N ARG A 69 11.99 1.88 12.31
CA ARG A 69 11.68 3.25 12.73
C ARG A 69 10.20 3.57 12.54
N GLU A 70 9.62 4.26 13.52
CA GLU A 70 8.25 4.77 13.46
C GLU A 70 8.06 5.65 12.22
N SER A 71 6.89 5.52 11.59
CA SER A 71 6.53 6.28 10.40
C SER A 71 6.32 7.75 10.75
N THR A 72 6.67 8.63 9.83
CA THR A 72 6.36 10.06 9.94
C THR A 72 4.93 10.39 9.51
N LEU A 73 4.20 9.39 9.01
CA LEU A 73 2.81 9.51 8.55
C LEU A 73 1.83 9.36 9.72
N THR A 74 0.66 9.98 9.60
CA THR A 74 -0.46 9.72 10.53
C THR A 74 -1.02 8.32 10.31
N ASP A 75 -1.71 7.77 11.32
CA ASP A 75 -2.29 6.42 11.24
C ASP A 75 -3.28 6.31 10.06
N ASN A 76 -4.08 7.36 9.83
CA ASN A 76 -5.03 7.40 8.71
C ASN A 76 -4.30 7.47 7.35
N GLN A 77 -3.21 8.24 7.25
CA GLN A 77 -2.38 8.24 6.05
C GLN A 77 -1.76 6.86 5.76
N GLU A 78 -1.31 6.14 6.79
CA GLU A 78 -0.81 4.78 6.60
C GLU A 78 -1.87 3.80 6.10
N ILE A 79 -3.09 3.90 6.62
CA ILE A 79 -4.21 3.05 6.22
C ILE A 79 -4.54 3.30 4.76
N VAL A 80 -4.71 4.56 4.37
CA VAL A 80 -4.99 4.95 3.00
C VAL A 80 -3.89 4.47 2.05
N LEU A 81 -2.62 4.66 2.42
CA LEU A 81 -1.49 4.21 1.61
C LEU A 81 -1.53 2.69 1.38
N ALA A 82 -1.80 1.91 2.43
CA ALA A 82 -1.95 0.46 2.31
C ALA A 82 -3.12 0.07 1.41
N THR A 83 -4.27 0.74 1.54
CA THR A 83 -5.44 0.49 0.68
C THR A 83 -5.12 0.79 -0.79
N VAL A 84 -4.44 1.91 -1.08
CA VAL A 84 -4.02 2.26 -2.45
C VAL A 84 -3.04 1.24 -3.01
N GLU A 85 -2.06 0.81 -2.21
CA GLU A 85 -1.09 -0.21 -2.60
C GLU A 85 -1.76 -1.56 -2.95
N GLU A 86 -2.75 -1.99 -2.18
CA GLU A 86 -3.52 -3.22 -2.47
C GLU A 86 -4.43 -3.04 -3.70
N LYS A 87 -5.08 -1.88 -3.87
CA LYS A 87 -5.86 -1.59 -5.09
C LYS A 87 -5.00 -1.64 -6.35
N VAL A 88 -3.75 -1.15 -6.30
CA VAL A 88 -2.80 -1.27 -7.42
C VAL A 88 -2.49 -2.73 -7.70
N ALA A 89 -2.23 -3.54 -6.67
CA ALA A 89 -1.97 -4.97 -6.85
C ALA A 89 -3.18 -5.70 -7.46
N ALA A 90 -4.39 -5.42 -6.96
CA ALA A 90 -5.64 -5.97 -7.49
C ALA A 90 -5.89 -5.55 -8.95
N ALA A 91 -5.58 -4.31 -9.32
CA ALA A 91 -5.71 -3.82 -10.69
C ALA A 91 -4.78 -4.54 -11.67
N TYR A 92 -3.59 -4.95 -11.25
CA TYR A 92 -2.72 -5.79 -12.08
C TYR A 92 -3.18 -7.25 -12.12
N ALA A 93 -3.71 -7.78 -11.01
CA ALA A 93 -4.25 -9.13 -10.95
C ALA A 93 -5.52 -9.31 -11.80
N SER A 94 -6.28 -8.23 -12.04
CA SER A 94 -7.47 -8.26 -12.89
C SER A 94 -7.16 -8.32 -14.39
N ILE A 95 -5.90 -8.12 -14.78
CA ILE A 95 -5.48 -8.29 -16.17
C ILE A 95 -5.62 -9.77 -16.55
N PRO A 96 -6.31 -10.10 -17.66
CA PRO A 96 -6.46 -11.49 -18.09
C PRO A 96 -5.10 -12.18 -18.29
N THR A 97 -5.02 -13.44 -17.87
CA THR A 97 -3.79 -14.24 -17.88
C THR A 97 -3.18 -14.40 -19.26
N GLU A 98 -3.99 -14.36 -20.32
CA GLU A 98 -3.54 -14.39 -21.72
C GLU A 98 -2.60 -13.23 -22.10
N TYR A 99 -2.66 -12.10 -21.39
CA TYR A 99 -1.75 -10.96 -21.63
C TYR A 99 -0.52 -10.98 -20.73
N HIS A 100 -0.42 -11.91 -19.77
CA HIS A 100 0.66 -11.92 -18.78
C HIS A 100 2.03 -12.14 -19.43
N ASP A 101 2.13 -13.06 -20.39
CA ASP A 101 3.39 -13.33 -21.10
C ASP A 101 3.85 -12.13 -21.94
N ILE A 102 2.90 -11.39 -22.51
CA ILE A 102 3.19 -10.16 -23.27
C ILE A 102 3.69 -9.08 -22.31
N LEU A 103 3.03 -8.90 -21.17
CA LEU A 103 3.45 -7.93 -20.16
C LEU A 103 4.83 -8.25 -19.59
N LEU A 104 5.08 -9.52 -19.27
CA LEU A 104 6.38 -9.95 -18.77
C LEU A 104 7.50 -9.79 -19.79
N SER A 105 7.23 -9.95 -21.09
CA SER A 105 8.24 -9.81 -22.14
C SER A 105 8.53 -8.37 -22.55
N VAL A 106 7.54 -7.47 -22.46
CA VAL A 106 7.66 -6.08 -22.91
C VAL A 106 7.98 -5.13 -21.77
N ILE A 107 7.45 -5.37 -20.57
CA ILE A 107 7.62 -4.48 -19.42
C ILE A 107 8.85 -4.89 -18.62
N VAL A 108 9.82 -3.98 -18.56
CA VAL A 108 11.06 -4.18 -17.80
C VAL A 108 11.13 -3.25 -16.58
N PRO A 109 11.68 -3.72 -15.45
CA PRO A 109 12.04 -2.87 -14.31
C PRO A 109 13.04 -1.81 -14.75
N HIS A 110 12.76 -0.55 -14.41
CA HIS A 110 13.72 0.54 -14.57
C HIS A 110 14.83 0.45 -13.52
N GLY A 111 16.08 0.39 -13.96
CA GLY A 111 17.25 0.32 -13.07
C GLY A 111 18.50 -0.28 -13.70
N ARG A 112 19.53 -0.48 -12.88
CA ARG A 112 20.91 -0.81 -13.29
C ARG A 112 21.09 -2.23 -13.87
N THR A 113 20.11 -3.12 -13.68
CA THR A 113 20.15 -4.54 -14.09
C THR A 113 19.00 -4.87 -15.03
N GLY A 114 18.58 -3.93 -15.89
CA GLY A 114 17.44 -4.07 -16.79
C GLY A 114 17.27 -5.48 -17.36
N GLY A 115 16.07 -6.04 -17.21
CA GLY A 115 15.73 -7.39 -17.62
C GLY A 115 14.30 -7.72 -17.20
N VAL A 116 13.61 -8.54 -17.96
CA VAL A 116 12.19 -8.87 -17.76
C VAL A 116 11.91 -9.51 -16.40
N TYR A 117 10.70 -9.30 -15.87
CA TYR A 117 10.28 -9.90 -14.60
C TYR A 117 10.15 -11.42 -14.75
N ALA A 118 10.52 -12.16 -13.70
CA ALA A 118 10.41 -13.63 -13.71
C ALA A 118 8.95 -14.11 -13.58
N SER A 119 8.08 -13.29 -12.98
CA SER A 119 6.65 -13.58 -12.78
C SER A 119 5.83 -12.29 -12.75
N ILE A 120 4.51 -12.40 -12.95
CA ILE A 120 3.59 -11.26 -12.79
C ILE A 120 3.61 -10.76 -11.35
N ASP A 121 3.73 -11.65 -10.37
CA ASP A 121 3.84 -11.26 -8.97
C ASP A 121 5.07 -10.37 -8.70
N ASP A 122 6.22 -10.67 -9.34
CA ASP A 122 7.42 -9.83 -9.24
C ASP A 122 7.21 -8.45 -9.88
N MET A 123 6.51 -8.42 -11.01
CA MET A 123 6.13 -7.17 -11.68
C MET A 123 5.23 -6.32 -10.78
N VAL A 124 4.19 -6.92 -10.21
CA VAL A 124 3.24 -6.28 -9.31
C VAL A 124 3.94 -5.76 -8.05
N ALA A 125 4.83 -6.57 -7.45
CA ALA A 125 5.61 -6.15 -6.28
C ALA A 125 6.47 -4.92 -6.59
N ASN A 126 7.07 -4.83 -7.78
CA ASN A 126 7.84 -3.66 -8.17
C ASN A 126 6.96 -2.43 -8.38
N TYR A 127 5.82 -2.57 -9.06
CA TYR A 127 4.89 -1.45 -9.25
C TYR A 127 4.26 -0.96 -7.94
N LYS A 128 3.95 -1.86 -7.01
CA LYS A 128 3.54 -1.51 -5.65
C LYS A 128 4.59 -0.65 -4.95
N LYS A 129 5.87 -1.03 -5.06
CA LYS A 129 6.99 -0.25 -4.52
C LYS A 129 7.15 1.11 -5.21
N GLN A 130 6.97 1.17 -6.53
CA GLN A 130 7.02 2.44 -7.27
C GLN A 130 5.88 3.38 -6.85
N ALA A 131 4.66 2.87 -6.71
CA ALA A 131 3.51 3.62 -6.21
C ALA A 131 3.79 4.17 -4.81
N HIS A 132 4.26 3.33 -3.88
CA HIS A 132 4.66 3.75 -2.54
C HIS A 132 5.67 4.90 -2.57
N ASN A 133 6.76 4.74 -3.31
CA ASN A 133 7.81 5.75 -3.41
C ASN A 133 7.29 7.05 -4.04
N TYR A 134 6.44 6.96 -5.06
CA TYR A 134 5.85 8.12 -5.70
C TYR A 134 4.93 8.90 -4.76
N ILE A 135 4.10 8.21 -3.97
CA ILE A 135 3.22 8.84 -2.97
C ILE A 135 4.06 9.51 -1.87
N MET A 136 5.06 8.81 -1.33
CA MET A 136 5.95 9.36 -0.30
C MET A 136 6.71 10.59 -0.78
N GLN A 137 7.18 10.59 -2.04
CA GLN A 137 7.84 11.75 -2.62
C GLN A 137 6.84 12.88 -2.83
N SER A 138 5.65 12.59 -3.34
CA SER A 138 4.62 13.60 -3.57
C SER A 138 4.13 14.25 -2.29
N LEU A 139 4.08 13.51 -1.17
CA LEU A 139 3.77 14.07 0.15
C LEU A 139 4.86 15.05 0.61
N LYS A 140 6.14 14.71 0.41
CA LYS A 140 7.26 15.60 0.72
C LYS A 140 7.27 16.86 -0.13
N ASP A 141 6.87 16.72 -1.40
CA ASP A 141 6.80 17.82 -2.36
C ASP A 141 5.53 18.67 -2.19
N GLY A 142 4.63 18.34 -1.25
CA GLY A 142 3.35 19.05 -1.06
C GLY A 142 2.36 18.89 -2.23
N ARG A 143 2.53 17.84 -3.05
CA ARG A 143 1.73 17.59 -4.27
C ARG A 143 0.56 16.64 -4.04
N VAL A 144 0.30 16.21 -2.81
CA VAL A 144 -0.86 15.37 -2.49
C VAL A 144 -1.92 16.25 -1.85
N ALA A 145 -3.16 16.15 -2.31
CA ALA A 145 -4.27 16.85 -1.70
C ALA A 145 -4.46 16.35 -0.25
N LEU A 146 -4.44 17.28 0.70
CA LEU A 146 -4.69 17.02 2.10
C LEU A 146 -5.89 17.84 2.57
N THR A 147 -6.65 17.29 3.50
CA THR A 147 -7.69 18.02 4.22
C THR A 147 -7.07 19.05 5.17
N ASP A 148 -7.86 20.00 5.68
CA ASP A 148 -7.41 21.00 6.67
C ASP A 148 -6.86 20.36 7.96
N GLU A 149 -7.21 19.09 8.23
CA GLU A 149 -6.74 18.29 9.36
C GLU A 149 -5.43 17.52 9.06
N GLY A 150 -4.89 17.67 7.85
CA GLY A 150 -3.65 17.02 7.40
C GLY A 150 -3.85 15.57 6.96
N GLU A 151 -5.09 15.12 6.71
CA GLU A 151 -5.38 13.78 6.20
C GLU A 151 -5.42 13.75 4.67
N PHE A 152 -5.33 12.57 4.05
CA PHE A 152 -5.45 12.50 2.59
C PHE A 152 -6.86 12.87 2.12
N ASP A 153 -6.95 13.84 1.22
CA ASP A 153 -8.19 14.15 0.53
C ASP A 153 -8.36 13.20 -0.66
N LEU A 154 -9.30 12.27 -0.51
CA LEU A 154 -9.54 11.18 -1.46
C LEU A 154 -10.62 11.55 -2.46
N ASP A 155 -10.45 11.10 -3.70
CA ASP A 155 -11.50 11.21 -4.71
C ASP A 155 -12.70 10.28 -4.40
N LYS A 156 -13.74 10.36 -5.25
CA LYS A 156 -14.96 9.55 -5.13
C LYS A 156 -14.72 8.03 -5.26
N SER A 157 -13.55 7.62 -5.76
CA SER A 157 -13.12 6.24 -5.90
C SER A 157 -12.21 5.79 -4.74
N GLY A 158 -12.00 6.66 -3.75
CA GLY A 158 -11.09 6.42 -2.63
C GLY A 158 -9.65 6.32 -3.07
N MET A 159 -9.24 7.13 -4.06
CA MET A 159 -7.88 7.23 -4.58
C MET A 159 -7.26 8.58 -4.25
N LEU A 160 -5.93 8.61 -4.16
CA LEU A 160 -5.17 9.81 -3.87
C LEU A 160 -5.17 10.76 -5.06
N GLN A 161 -5.41 12.05 -4.79
CA GLN A 161 -5.22 13.10 -5.77
C GLN A 161 -3.80 13.65 -5.67
N ILE A 162 -2.99 13.38 -6.70
CA ILE A 162 -1.58 13.79 -6.75
C ILE A 162 -1.37 14.73 -7.94
N THR A 163 -0.98 15.97 -7.66
CA THR A 163 -0.61 16.93 -8.69
C THR A 163 0.66 16.45 -9.40
N PRO A 164 0.70 16.49 -10.75
CA PRO A 164 1.90 16.15 -11.51
C PRO A 164 3.10 16.98 -11.06
N ARG A 165 4.32 16.48 -11.33
CA ARG A 165 5.52 17.30 -11.13
C ARG A 165 5.49 18.45 -12.15
N PRO A 166 5.80 19.69 -11.76
CA PRO A 166 6.01 20.75 -12.74
C PRO A 166 7.09 20.30 -13.73
N THR A 167 6.79 20.44 -15.02
CA THR A 167 7.76 20.20 -16.08
C THR A 167 8.76 21.34 -16.11
N LYS A 168 10.02 21.07 -16.50
CA LYS A 168 11.13 22.04 -16.52
C LYS A 168 10.82 23.39 -17.23
N ASP A 169 9.78 23.44 -18.04
CA ASP A 169 9.38 24.63 -18.79
C ASP A 169 8.57 25.64 -17.94
N GLU A 170 8.06 25.23 -16.77
CA GLU A 170 7.28 26.12 -15.88
C GLU A 170 8.13 26.93 -14.90
N ASP A 171 9.40 26.56 -14.71
CA ASP A 171 10.35 27.33 -13.87
C ASP A 171 10.99 28.53 -14.63
N SER A 172 10.70 28.69 -15.93
CA SER A 172 11.32 29.72 -16.79
C SER A 172 10.51 31.00 -17.02
N GLU A 173 9.26 31.11 -16.57
CA GLU A 173 8.42 32.31 -16.81
C GLU A 173 8.30 33.27 -15.60
N GLY A 174 9.24 33.22 -14.66
CA GLY A 174 9.24 34.05 -13.44
C GLY A 174 10.33 35.12 -13.34
N GLY A 175 11.08 35.40 -14.42
CA GLY A 175 12.27 36.25 -14.38
C GLY A 175 12.16 37.53 -15.21
N SER A 176 11.83 38.64 -14.53
CA SER A 176 12.14 40.04 -14.86
C SER A 176 11.70 40.63 -16.20
N GLU A 177 10.54 41.30 -16.22
CA GLU A 177 10.40 42.59 -16.93
C GLU A 177 10.25 43.68 -15.87
N ASP A 178 11.39 44.26 -15.48
CA ASP A 178 11.50 45.57 -14.85
C ASP A 178 12.97 46.00 -15.02
N GLU A 179 13.27 46.63 -16.15
CA GLU A 179 14.35 47.63 -16.34
C GLU A 179 14.07 48.47 -17.60
#